data_AF-V7BZR1-F1
#
_entry.id   AF-V7BZR1-F1
#
_cell.length_a   1.000
_cell.length_b   1.000
_cell.length_c   1.000
_cell.angle_alpha   90.00
_cell.angle_beta   90.00
_cell.angle_gamma   90.00
#
_symmetry.space_group_name_H-M   'P 1'
#
loop_
_entity.id
_entity.type
_entity.pdbx_description
1 polymer ?
#
loop_
_entity_poly.entity_id
_entity_poly.type
_entity_poly.pdbx_seq_one_letter_code
_entity_poly.pdbx_strand_id
1 'polypeptide(L)'
;MSWYMQEASQTCYQTISKSWSEIDIIGFGPNGMNFLSQRFNTCRPLKDSQELKSYLQSLYTVAAQYNDPARNPVSVICGGIDSGSYGSDVLSKIYSGLVALRGDGTCQVNPPTSVTETSEGWGWQVKIIALF
;
A
#
# COMPACT_ATOMS: atom_id res chain seq x y z
N MET A 1 -9.28 3.90 -9.72
CA MET A 1 -8.67 4.08 -8.37
C MET A 1 -7.89 5.37 -8.26
N SER A 2 -7.05 5.69 -9.24
CA SER A 2 -6.30 6.95 -9.32
C SER A 2 -7.14 8.22 -9.13
N TRP A 3 -8.40 8.21 -9.59
CA TRP A 3 -9.25 9.39 -9.57
C TRP A 3 -9.62 9.87 -8.14
N TYR A 4 -10.02 8.97 -7.24
CA TYR A 4 -10.37 9.34 -5.86
C TYR A 4 -9.21 10.00 -5.12
N MET A 5 -7.99 9.45 -5.30
CA MET A 5 -6.79 10.01 -4.70
C MET A 5 -6.47 11.39 -5.28
N GLN A 6 -6.66 11.55 -6.59
CA GLN A 6 -6.41 12.83 -7.27
C GLN A 6 -7.40 13.92 -6.86
N GLU A 7 -8.67 13.58 -6.65
CA GLU A 7 -9.67 14.52 -6.12
C GLU A 7 -9.39 14.93 -4.68
N ALA A 8 -8.93 13.99 -3.85
CA ALA A 8 -8.58 14.28 -2.46
C ALA A 8 -7.32 15.13 -2.33
N SER A 9 -6.27 14.82 -3.10
CA SER A 9 -5.03 15.60 -3.14
C SER A 9 -4.18 15.25 -4.37
N GLN A 10 -3.87 16.27 -5.18
CA GLN A 10 -3.01 16.10 -6.35
C GLN A 10 -1.57 15.73 -5.96
N THR A 11 -1.04 16.27 -4.86
CA THR A 11 0.31 15.98 -4.38
C THR A 11 0.43 14.55 -3.83
N CYS A 12 -0.60 14.10 -3.12
CA CYS A 12 -0.74 12.72 -2.68
C CYS A 12 -0.72 11.76 -3.87
N TYR A 13 -1.56 12.00 -4.88
CA TYR A 13 -1.61 11.18 -6.10
C TYR A 13 -0.26 11.11 -6.81
N GLN A 14 0.42 12.25 -6.98
CA GLN A 14 1.75 12.29 -7.60
C GLN A 14 2.79 11.52 -6.79
N THR A 15 2.72 11.57 -5.46
CA THR A 15 3.64 10.84 -4.57
C THR A 15 3.41 9.33 -4.69
N ILE A 16 2.15 8.88 -4.67
CA ILE A 16 1.79 7.47 -4.90
C ILE A 16 2.30 7.01 -6.28
N SER A 17 2.05 7.80 -7.33
CA SER A 17 2.48 7.47 -8.69
C SER A 17 4.00 7.31 -8.81
N LYS A 18 4.77 8.21 -8.20
CA LYS A 18 6.25 8.14 -8.16
C LYS A 18 6.76 6.96 -7.35
N SER A 19 6.08 6.60 -6.26
CA SER A 19 6.53 5.51 -5.39
C SER A 19 6.67 4.17 -6.10
N TRP A 20 5.87 3.93 -7.16
CA TRP A 20 5.91 2.67 -7.88
C TRP A 20 7.26 2.40 -8.56
N SER A 21 7.82 3.40 -9.25
CA SER A 21 9.15 3.23 -9.86
C SER A 21 10.25 3.25 -8.80
N GLU A 22 10.10 4.03 -7.74
CA GLU A 22 11.09 4.12 -6.66
C GLU A 22 11.25 2.80 -5.89
N ILE A 23 10.13 2.10 -5.62
CA ILE A 23 10.13 0.74 -5.05
C ILE A 23 10.86 -0.25 -5.97
N ASP A 24 10.68 -0.16 -7.29
CA ASP A 24 11.40 -1.04 -8.23
C ASP A 24 12.89 -0.75 -8.21
N ILE A 25 13.28 0.52 -8.38
CA ILE A 25 14.68 0.94 -8.44
C ILE A 25 15.42 0.50 -7.18
N ILE A 26 14.86 0.76 -6.00
CA ILE A 26 15.47 0.36 -4.73
C ILE A 26 15.48 -1.16 -4.61
N GLY A 27 14.39 -1.83 -4.98
CA GLY A 27 14.29 -3.28 -4.86
C GLY A 27 15.25 -4.07 -5.75
N PHE A 28 15.60 -3.55 -6.93
CA PHE A 28 16.65 -4.11 -7.79
C PHE A 28 18.07 -3.88 -7.26
N GLY A 29 18.25 -2.92 -6.34
CA GLY A 29 19.53 -2.61 -5.74
C GLY A 29 20.02 -3.68 -4.75
N PRO A 30 21.33 -3.71 -4.45
CA PRO A 30 21.87 -4.58 -3.42
C PRO A 30 21.22 -4.28 -2.07
N ASN A 31 20.79 -5.32 -1.36
CA ASN A 31 20.05 -5.22 -0.09
C ASN A 31 18.72 -4.42 -0.18
N GLY A 32 18.19 -4.18 -1.39
CA GLY A 32 16.97 -3.42 -1.61
C GLY A 32 15.77 -3.93 -0.83
N MET A 33 15.57 -5.25 -0.81
CA MET A 33 14.48 -5.87 -0.05
C MET A 33 14.59 -5.65 1.46
N ASN A 34 15.80 -5.69 2.01
CA ASN A 34 16.01 -5.45 3.44
C ASN A 34 15.73 -3.98 3.78
N PHE A 35 16.21 -3.06 2.94
CA PHE A 35 15.88 -1.63 3.08
C PHE A 35 14.37 -1.41 3.05
N LEU A 36 13.66 -1.92 2.04
CA LEU A 36 12.21 -1.77 1.92
C LEU A 36 11.46 -2.43 3.09
N SER A 37 11.92 -3.58 3.58
CA SER A 37 11.32 -4.28 4.72
C SER A 37 11.39 -3.43 6.00
N GLN A 38 12.55 -2.84 6.27
CA GLN A 38 12.73 -1.92 7.41
C GLN A 38 11.91 -0.64 7.21
N ARG A 39 11.95 -0.08 5.99
CA ARG A 39 11.28 1.17 5.63
C ARG A 39 9.79 1.15 5.88
N PHE A 40 9.16 0.02 5.54
CA PHE A 40 7.72 -0.17 5.65
C PHE A 40 7.32 -0.96 6.90
N ASN A 41 8.26 -1.22 7.81
CA ASN A 41 8.07 -2.01 9.02
C ASN A 41 7.29 -3.31 8.74
N THR A 42 7.79 -4.13 7.83
CA THR A 42 7.10 -5.36 7.41
C THR A 42 7.13 -6.41 8.52
N CYS A 43 6.06 -7.21 8.65
CA CYS A 43 6.02 -8.28 9.66
C CYS A 43 7.00 -9.41 9.33
N ARG A 44 7.30 -9.60 8.04
CA ARG A 44 8.28 -10.55 7.52
C ARG A 44 9.12 -9.89 6.42
N PRO A 45 10.38 -10.32 6.22
CA PRO A 45 11.19 -9.82 5.10
C PRO A 45 10.46 -10.00 3.77
N LEU A 46 10.50 -8.95 2.93
CA LEU A 46 9.90 -8.98 1.59
C LEU A 46 10.66 -9.94 0.70
N LYS A 47 9.92 -10.73 -0.08
CA LYS A 47 10.49 -11.63 -1.09
C LYS A 47 10.93 -10.87 -2.34
N ASP A 48 10.11 -9.90 -2.75
CA ASP A 48 10.32 -9.06 -3.92
C ASP A 48 9.55 -7.72 -3.77
N SER A 49 9.83 -6.78 -4.67
CA SER A 49 9.11 -5.49 -4.73
C SER A 49 7.62 -5.65 -5.02
N GLN A 50 7.23 -6.73 -5.71
CA GLN A 50 5.84 -6.97 -6.09
C GLN A 50 4.97 -7.27 -4.87
N GLU A 51 5.51 -7.93 -3.84
CA GLU A 51 4.83 -8.16 -2.56
C GLU A 51 4.39 -6.83 -1.91
N LEU A 52 5.32 -5.88 -1.78
CA LEU A 52 5.03 -4.56 -1.21
C LEU A 52 4.05 -3.77 -2.07
N LYS A 53 4.24 -3.78 -3.40
CA LYS A 53 3.34 -3.08 -4.33
C LYS A 53 1.92 -3.62 -4.28
N SER A 54 1.77 -4.94 -4.26
CA SER A 54 0.47 -5.61 -4.17
C SER A 54 -0.25 -5.24 -2.87
N TYR A 55 0.49 -5.17 -1.75
CA TYR A 55 -0.06 -4.74 -0.48
C TYR A 55 -0.54 -3.28 -0.52
N LEU A 56 0.29 -2.34 -1.00
CA LEU A 56 -0.08 -0.93 -1.11
C LEU A 56 -1.27 -0.74 -2.07
N GLN A 57 -1.28 -1.44 -3.19
CA GLN A 57 -2.39 -1.43 -4.14
C GLN A 57 -3.67 -1.94 -3.48
N SER A 58 -3.62 -3.03 -2.72
CA SER A 58 -4.78 -3.54 -1.98
C SER A 58 -5.28 -2.50 -0.97
N LEU A 59 -4.38 -1.87 -0.20
CA LEU A 59 -4.71 -0.82 0.76
C LEU A 59 -5.47 0.34 0.10
N TYR A 60 -4.94 0.87 -1.01
CA TYR A 60 -5.57 1.96 -1.74
C TYR A 60 -6.90 1.54 -2.38
N THR A 61 -7.05 0.26 -2.76
CA THR A 61 -8.28 -0.29 -3.32
C THR A 61 -9.37 -0.35 -2.28
N VAL A 62 -9.07 -0.91 -1.11
CA VAL A 62 -9.99 -0.97 0.01
C VAL A 62 -10.38 0.43 0.46
N ALA A 63 -9.43 1.37 0.56
CA ALA A 63 -9.72 2.76 0.90
C ALA A 63 -10.69 3.41 -0.10
N ALA A 64 -10.46 3.25 -1.41
CA ALA A 64 -11.33 3.82 -2.43
C ALA A 64 -12.72 3.14 -2.49
N GLN A 65 -12.78 1.81 -2.29
CA GLN A 65 -14.02 1.05 -2.32
C GLN A 65 -14.93 1.37 -1.12
N TYR A 66 -14.34 1.58 0.05
CA TYR A 66 -15.05 1.87 1.29
C TYR A 66 -14.85 3.31 1.76
N ASN A 67 -14.83 4.27 0.82
CA ASN A 67 -14.61 5.68 1.12
C ASN A 67 -15.87 6.38 1.67
N ASP A 68 -16.42 5.89 2.78
CA ASP A 68 -17.61 6.46 3.39
C ASP A 68 -17.34 7.85 4.01
N PRO A 69 -18.33 8.76 4.09
CA PRO A 69 -18.12 10.12 4.59
C PRO A 69 -17.66 10.21 6.06
N ALA A 70 -17.96 9.20 6.89
CA ALA A 70 -17.62 9.24 8.31
C ALA A 70 -16.15 8.87 8.55
N ARG A 71 -15.63 7.90 7.80
CA ARG A 71 -14.22 7.46 7.92
C ARG A 71 -13.30 8.17 6.94
N ASN A 72 -13.79 8.49 5.74
CA ASN A 72 -13.07 9.11 4.62
C ASN A 72 -11.61 8.63 4.48
N PRO A 73 -11.39 7.30 4.36
CA PRO A 73 -10.05 6.70 4.37
C PRO A 73 -9.12 7.25 3.28
N VAL A 74 -9.65 7.69 2.14
CA VAL A 74 -8.85 8.32 1.08
C VAL A 74 -8.23 9.63 1.57
N SER A 75 -9.02 10.49 2.23
CA SER A 75 -8.52 11.73 2.80
C SER A 75 -7.53 11.50 3.93
N VAL A 76 -7.75 10.48 4.77
CA VAL A 76 -6.82 10.10 5.83
C VAL A 76 -5.45 9.69 5.27
N ILE A 77 -5.43 8.81 4.25
CA ILE A 77 -4.18 8.41 3.59
C ILE A 77 -3.48 9.65 3.01
N CYS A 78 -4.20 10.47 2.25
CA CYS A 78 -3.58 11.60 1.57
C CYS A 78 -3.08 12.67 2.55
N GLY A 79 -3.81 12.94 3.64
CA GLY A 79 -3.32 13.81 4.71
C GLY A 79 -2.03 13.27 5.37
N GLY A 80 -1.93 11.95 5.56
CA GLY A 80 -0.71 11.30 6.02
C GLY A 80 0.45 11.45 5.03
N ILE A 81 0.22 11.24 3.74
CA ILE A 81 1.24 11.37 2.68
C ILE A 81 1.71 12.82 2.56
N ASP A 82 0.79 13.78 2.56
CA ASP A 82 1.11 15.20 2.37
C ASP A 82 1.80 15.79 3.60
N SER A 83 1.43 15.36 4.83
CA SER A 83 2.11 15.77 6.06
C SER A 83 3.54 15.24 6.15
N GLY A 84 3.79 14.02 5.65
CA GLY A 84 5.14 13.45 5.62
C GLY A 84 5.76 13.29 7.01
N SER A 85 4.96 12.93 8.02
CA SER A 85 5.39 12.83 9.43
C SER A 85 6.61 11.93 9.66
N TYR A 86 6.86 10.96 8.77
CA TYR A 86 8.01 10.05 8.83
C TYR A 86 9.14 10.43 7.86
N GLY A 87 9.08 11.61 7.23
CA GLY A 87 10.10 12.15 6.34
C GLY A 87 9.54 12.70 5.02
N SER A 88 10.39 13.43 4.30
CA SER A 88 9.99 14.18 3.11
C SER A 88 10.19 13.43 1.78
N ASP A 89 10.99 12.36 1.76
CA ASP A 89 11.15 11.54 0.56
C ASP A 89 9.90 10.71 0.27
N VAL A 90 9.80 10.19 -0.95
CA VAL A 90 8.60 9.53 -1.45
C VAL A 90 8.22 8.34 -0.58
N LEU A 91 9.16 7.44 -0.25
CA LEU A 91 8.83 6.25 0.53
C LEU A 91 8.48 6.59 1.98
N SER A 92 9.08 7.62 2.58
CA SER A 92 8.65 8.15 3.90
C SER A 92 7.23 8.66 3.88
N LYS A 93 6.85 9.38 2.83
CA LYS A 93 5.50 9.90 2.69
C LYS A 93 4.48 8.77 2.52
N ILE A 94 4.79 7.76 1.71
CA ILE A 94 3.92 6.58 1.58
C ILE A 94 3.77 5.87 2.93
N TYR A 95 4.86 5.71 3.69
CA TYR A 95 4.79 5.13 5.02
C TYR A 95 3.94 5.98 5.99
N SER A 96 4.03 7.31 5.89
CA SER A 96 3.20 8.24 6.67
C SER A 96 1.70 8.05 6.36
N GLY A 97 1.33 7.85 5.09
CA GLY A 97 -0.04 7.52 4.70
C GLY A 97 -0.52 6.16 5.22
N LEU A 98 0.36 5.16 5.21
CA LEU A 98 0.07 3.82 5.76
C LEU A 98 -0.24 3.90 7.25
N VAL A 99 0.62 4.57 8.02
CA VAL A 99 0.45 4.74 9.47
C VAL A 99 -0.77 5.60 9.79
N ALA A 100 -1.06 6.64 9.01
CA ALA A 100 -2.26 7.45 9.20
C ALA A 100 -3.55 6.63 9.11
N LEU A 101 -3.61 5.66 8.20
CA LEU A 101 -4.79 4.81 8.03
C LEU A 101 -4.85 3.64 9.03
N ARG A 102 -3.72 2.95 9.28
CA ARG A 102 -3.71 1.72 10.09
C ARG A 102 -3.41 1.96 11.57
N GLY A 103 -2.92 3.14 11.92
CA GLY A 103 -2.31 3.41 13.22
C GLY A 103 -0.85 2.95 13.28
N ASP A 104 -0.12 3.47 14.27
CA ASP A 104 1.25 3.01 14.54
C ASP A 104 1.22 1.67 15.27
N GLY A 105 2.10 0.76 14.89
CA GLY A 105 2.00 -0.66 15.22
C GLY A 105 3.32 -1.38 15.01
N THR A 106 3.45 -2.55 15.65
CA THR A 106 4.71 -3.31 15.68
C THR A 106 5.12 -3.84 14.31
N CYS A 107 4.16 -4.10 13.43
CA CYS A 107 4.42 -4.34 12.01
C CYS A 107 3.21 -3.94 11.15
N GLN A 108 3.48 -3.42 9.96
CA GLN A 108 2.51 -2.67 9.14
C GLN A 108 2.09 -3.40 7.86
N VAL A 109 3.03 -4.13 7.25
CA VAL A 109 2.86 -4.82 5.97
C VAL A 109 2.97 -6.34 6.17
N ASN A 110 2.36 -7.13 5.30
CA ASN A 110 2.39 -8.60 5.26
C ASN A 110 2.15 -9.35 6.60
N PRO A 111 1.14 -8.96 7.41
CA PRO A 111 0.80 -9.70 8.62
C PRO A 111 0.37 -11.15 8.30
N PRO A 112 0.46 -12.07 9.27
CA PRO A 112 -0.14 -13.40 9.13
C PRO A 112 -1.61 -13.32 8.74
N THR A 113 -1.94 -13.88 7.58
CA THR A 113 -3.32 -14.02 7.12
C THR A 113 -3.83 -15.42 7.44
N SER A 114 -5.00 -15.50 8.07
CA SER A 114 -5.79 -16.72 8.09
C SER A 114 -6.54 -16.82 6.77
N VAL A 115 -6.09 -17.68 5.87
CA VAL A 115 -6.82 -18.00 4.64
C VAL A 115 -8.16 -18.66 4.98
N THR A 116 -9.23 -18.20 4.33
CA THR A 116 -10.58 -18.74 4.51
C THR A 116 -11.02 -19.49 3.26
N GLU A 117 -11.96 -20.42 3.40
CA GLU A 117 -12.58 -21.11 2.26
C GLU A 117 -13.18 -20.12 1.25
N THR A 118 -13.70 -18.99 1.73
CA THR A 118 -14.21 -17.91 0.87
C THR A 118 -13.11 -17.29 0.02
N SER A 119 -11.93 -16.98 0.59
CA SER A 119 -10.82 -16.42 -0.19
C SER A 119 -10.28 -17.41 -1.23
N GLU A 120 -10.18 -18.69 -0.87
CA GLU A 120 -9.73 -19.75 -1.78
C GLU A 120 -10.75 -20.00 -2.90
N GLY A 121 -12.03 -20.10 -2.54
CA GLY A 121 -13.13 -20.30 -3.49
C GLY A 121 -13.25 -19.16 -4.50
N TRP A 122 -13.14 -17.92 -4.04
CA TRP A 122 -13.12 -16.75 -4.93
C TRP A 122 -11.94 -16.80 -5.90
N GLY A 123 -10.75 -17.13 -5.40
CA GLY A 123 -9.55 -17.33 -6.23
C GLY A 123 -9.73 -18.40 -7.30
N TRP A 124 -10.46 -19.46 -7.01
CA TRP A 124 -10.81 -20.51 -7.97
C TRP A 124 -11.75 -20.00 -9.07
N GLN A 125 -12.82 -19.28 -8.70
CA GLN A 125 -13.81 -18.77 -9.65
C GLN A 125 -13.21 -17.80 -10.66
N VAL A 126 -12.37 -16.86 -10.21
CA VAL A 126 -11.76 -15.86 -11.10
C VAL A 126 -10.74 -16.49 -12.07
N LYS A 127 -10.12 -17.61 -11.71
CA LYS A 127 -9.21 -18.36 -12.60
C LYS A 127 -9.96 -19.12 -13.70
N ILE A 128 -11.15 -19.67 -13.43
CA ILE A 128 -11.98 -20.32 -14.46
C ILE A 128 -12.46 -19.28 -15.48
N ILE A 129 -12.94 -18.12 -15.00
CA ILE A 129 -13.54 -17.10 -15.87
C ILE A 129 -12.50 -16.49 -16.82
N ALA A 130 -11.21 -16.44 -16.43
CA ALA A 130 -10.12 -15.93 -17.28
C ALA A 130 -9.65 -16.91 -18.38
N LEU A 131 -10.25 -18.10 -18.50
CA LEU A 131 -9.94 -19.12 -19.51
C LEU A 131 -11.00 -19.20 -20.64
N PHE A 132 -11.98 -18.29 -20.64
CA PHE A 132 -12.94 -18.06 -21.73
C PHE A 132 -12.78 -16.64 -22.28
#